data_AF-A0A9E5UUG3-F1
#
_entry.id   AF-A0A9E5UUG3-F1
#
_cell.length_a   1.000
_cell.length_b   1.000
_cell.length_c   1.000
_cell.angle_alpha   90.00
_cell.angle_beta   90.00
_cell.angle_gamma   90.00
#
_symmetry.space_group_name_H-M   'P 1'
#
loop_
_entity.id
_entity.type
_entity.pdbx_description
1 polymer ?
#
loop_
_entity_poly.entity_id
_entity_poly.type
_entity_poly.pdbx_seq_one_letter_code
_entity_poly.pdbx_strand_id
1 'polypeptide(L)'
;MDNMGYMDRVEAVAATAAKAVREKTHDKRIIILYPRHRQHTALIALLYKHYEDRMYYYALSEDDNDLRSFLTGFSHDAMFPINFGLSIRNALQSSESPREWARAMAQDLTALRDEQFMVLLDNLDLLPKHDDVDAFFLELPRHLPEKFRSSSMGASCAATPGMILLWLGWLLRWATMNP
;
A
#
# COMPACT_ATOMS: atom_id res chain seq x y z
N MET A 1 -6.29 26.54 28.00
CA MET A 1 -6.77 25.36 27.25
C MET A 1 -5.57 24.83 26.48
N ASP A 2 -5.07 23.67 26.90
CA ASP A 2 -3.76 23.12 26.55
C ASP A 2 -3.68 22.60 25.11
N ASN A 3 -3.17 23.42 24.20
CA ASN A 3 -2.71 22.95 22.88
C ASN A 3 -1.41 22.14 22.95
N MET A 4 -0.66 22.24 24.06
CA MET A 4 0.67 21.62 24.19
C MET A 4 0.57 20.11 24.49
N GLY A 5 -0.40 19.67 25.30
CA GLY A 5 -0.59 18.26 25.63
C GLY A 5 -1.23 17.40 24.51
N TYR A 6 -1.84 18.03 23.50
CA TYR A 6 -2.40 17.33 22.34
C TYR A 6 -1.30 16.99 21.33
N MET A 7 -0.39 17.93 21.07
CA MET A 7 0.73 17.73 20.14
C MET A 7 1.71 16.66 20.66
N ASP A 8 2.03 16.66 21.95
CA ASP A 8 2.88 15.61 22.56
C ASP A 8 2.29 14.20 22.42
N ARG A 9 0.97 14.04 22.52
CA ARG A 9 0.32 12.73 22.34
C ARG A 9 0.26 12.32 20.87
N VAL A 10 0.04 13.26 19.96
CA VAL A 10 0.09 12.99 18.52
C VAL A 10 1.50 12.58 18.12
N GLU A 11 2.53 13.28 18.60
CA GLU A 11 3.92 12.92 18.35
C GLU A 11 4.29 11.58 18.98
N ALA A 12 3.87 11.28 20.21
CA ALA A 12 4.14 9.99 20.83
C ALA A 12 3.46 8.81 20.11
N VAL A 13 2.21 8.98 19.69
CA VAL A 13 1.46 7.96 18.92
C VAL A 13 2.06 7.81 17.53
N ALA A 14 2.38 8.92 16.86
CA ALA A 14 3.03 8.91 15.55
C ALA A 14 4.42 8.27 15.64
N ALA A 15 5.23 8.60 16.65
CA ALA A 15 6.54 8.01 16.89
C ALA A 15 6.48 6.52 17.22
N THR A 16 5.45 6.08 17.95
CA THR A 16 5.20 4.66 18.24
C THR A 16 4.78 3.91 16.98
N ALA A 17 3.86 4.48 16.19
CA ALA A 17 3.46 3.94 14.90
C ALA A 17 4.66 3.90 13.94
N ALA A 18 5.49 4.95 13.91
CA ALA A 18 6.72 5.02 13.14
C ALA A 18 7.71 3.93 13.53
N LYS A 19 7.89 3.71 14.83
CA LYS A 19 8.78 2.69 15.35
C LYS A 19 8.27 1.30 14.98
N ALA A 20 6.98 1.05 15.14
CA ALA A 20 6.36 -0.22 14.77
C ALA A 20 6.38 -0.46 13.25
N VAL A 21 6.20 0.59 12.45
CA VAL A 21 6.37 0.55 10.99
C VAL A 21 7.83 0.20 10.72
N ARG A 22 8.81 0.97 11.22
CA ARG A 22 10.25 0.72 11.04
C ARG A 22 10.66 -0.70 11.40
N GLU A 23 10.34 -1.17 12.60
CA GLU A 23 10.74 -2.51 13.07
C GLU A 23 10.21 -3.62 12.17
N LYS A 24 9.05 -3.40 11.55
CA LYS A 24 8.39 -4.41 10.74
C LYS A 24 8.70 -4.24 9.26
N THR A 25 9.05 -3.04 8.82
CA THR A 25 9.35 -2.68 7.43
C THR A 25 10.84 -2.67 7.15
N HIS A 26 11.69 -2.85 8.17
CA HIS A 26 13.14 -2.70 8.06
C HIS A 26 13.75 -3.54 6.93
N ASP A 27 13.21 -4.72 6.67
CA ASP A 27 13.63 -5.65 5.62
C ASP A 27 12.76 -5.59 4.35
N LYS A 28 11.78 -4.68 4.29
CA LYS A 28 10.75 -4.67 3.23
C LYS A 28 10.94 -3.52 2.27
N ARG A 29 11.08 -3.86 0.99
CA ARG A 29 11.37 -2.90 -0.08
C ARG A 29 10.15 -2.28 -0.76
N ILE A 30 8.94 -2.76 -0.48
CA ILE A 30 7.68 -2.14 -0.90
C ILE A 30 6.73 -2.22 0.29
N ILE A 31 6.15 -1.08 0.65
CA ILE A 31 5.22 -0.97 1.77
C ILE A 31 4.01 -0.20 1.26
N ILE A 32 2.90 -0.91 1.03
CA ILE A 32 1.61 -0.33 0.70
C ILE A 32 0.87 -0.07 2.01
N LEU A 33 0.65 1.19 2.33
CA LEU A 33 -0.14 1.60 3.50
C LEU A 33 -1.42 2.25 3.03
N TYR A 34 -2.48 2.04 3.81
CA TYR A 34 -3.80 2.57 3.54
C TYR A 34 -4.41 3.11 4.84
N PRO A 35 -4.23 4.40 5.19
CA PRO A 35 -4.53 4.84 6.54
C PRO A 35 -5.96 5.40 6.67
N ARG A 36 -6.91 4.59 7.15
CA ARG A 36 -8.31 5.00 7.43
C ARG A 36 -8.53 5.90 8.66
N HIS A 37 -7.51 6.55 9.21
CA HIS A 37 -7.61 7.16 10.55
C HIS A 37 -7.51 8.68 10.56
N ARG A 38 -8.09 9.34 11.58
CA ARG A 38 -7.99 10.80 11.80
C ARG A 38 -6.56 11.35 11.88
N GLN A 39 -5.57 10.47 12.06
CA GLN A 39 -4.15 10.81 12.10
C GLN A 39 -3.43 10.51 10.77
N HIS A 40 -4.20 10.30 9.69
CA HIS A 40 -3.74 10.00 8.35
C HIS A 40 -2.62 10.94 7.88
N THR A 41 -2.88 12.25 7.91
CA THR A 41 -1.90 13.28 7.51
C THR A 41 -0.63 13.25 8.36
N ALA A 42 -0.75 13.01 9.66
CA ALA A 42 0.40 12.93 10.56
C ALA A 42 1.25 11.68 10.28
N LEU A 43 0.61 10.55 9.97
CA LEU A 43 1.30 9.34 9.55
C LEU A 43 2.03 9.55 8.22
N ILE A 44 1.36 10.13 7.21
CA ILE A 44 2.00 10.43 5.92
C ILE A 44 3.21 11.36 6.12
N ALA A 45 3.05 12.46 6.85
CA ALA A 45 4.14 13.40 7.11
C ALA A 45 5.34 12.71 7.79
N LEU A 46 5.05 11.81 8.73
CA LEU A 46 6.08 11.03 9.40
C LEU A 46 6.77 10.03 8.45
N LEU A 47 6.03 9.38 7.55
CA LEU A 47 6.61 8.49 6.56
C LEU A 47 7.49 9.25 5.58
N TYR A 48 7.04 10.41 5.11
CA TYR A 48 7.86 11.32 4.28
C TYR A 48 9.16 11.70 4.97
N LYS A 49 9.13 12.04 6.27
CA LYS A 49 10.35 12.35 7.04
C LYS A 49 11.35 11.18 7.11
N HIS A 50 10.88 9.94 6.97
CA HIS A 50 11.73 8.75 7.11
C HIS A 50 12.22 8.17 5.79
N TYR A 51 11.38 8.20 4.77
CA TYR A 51 11.68 7.61 3.47
C TYR A 51 12.16 8.67 2.47
N GLU A 52 11.91 9.94 2.73
CA GLU A 52 12.36 11.08 1.92
C GLU A 52 12.10 10.86 0.42
N ASP A 53 13.14 10.86 -0.41
CA ASP A 53 13.08 10.65 -1.86
C ASP A 53 12.73 9.21 -2.26
N ARG A 54 12.71 8.27 -1.31
CA ARG A 54 12.41 6.84 -1.52
C ARG A 54 10.94 6.51 -1.29
N MET A 55 10.07 7.51 -1.30
CA MET A 55 8.63 7.34 -1.16
C MET A 55 7.93 7.80 -2.43
N TYR A 56 7.16 6.90 -3.03
CA TYR A 56 6.17 7.21 -4.06
C TYR A 56 4.80 7.22 -3.40
N TYR A 57 4.00 8.23 -3.71
CA TYR A 57 2.68 8.45 -3.14
C TYR A 57 1.68 8.58 -4.28
N TYR A 58 0.62 7.79 -4.19
CA TYR A 58 -0.51 7.90 -5.09
C TYR A 58 -1.79 7.96 -4.26
N ALA A 59 -2.53 9.05 -4.38
CA ALA A 59 -3.86 9.19 -3.79
C ALA A 59 -4.90 8.93 -4.84
N LEU A 60 -5.78 7.95 -4.59
CA LEU A 60 -6.91 7.71 -5.48
C LEU A 60 -7.82 8.95 -5.50
N SER A 61 -8.32 9.22 -6.69
CA SER A 61 -9.26 10.30 -7.00
C SER A 61 -10.66 9.77 -7.30
N GLU A 62 -11.64 10.66 -7.49
CA GLU A 62 -13.00 10.26 -7.88
C GLU A 62 -13.07 9.60 -9.27
N ASP A 63 -12.04 9.84 -10.11
CA ASP A 63 -11.90 9.19 -11.41
C ASP A 63 -11.45 7.72 -11.27
N ASP A 64 -10.85 7.33 -10.13
CA ASP A 64 -10.40 5.97 -9.82
C ASP A 64 -11.54 5.09 -9.26
N ASN A 65 -12.69 5.10 -9.94
CA ASN A 65 -13.93 4.45 -9.50
C ASN A 65 -14.05 2.97 -9.87
N ASP A 66 -13.06 2.40 -10.55
CA ASP A 66 -12.90 0.96 -10.77
C ASP A 66 -11.41 0.57 -10.84
N LEU A 67 -11.12 -0.73 -10.89
CA LEU A 67 -9.74 -1.21 -10.92
C LEU A 67 -8.95 -0.71 -12.14
N ARG A 68 -9.62 -0.58 -13.30
CA ARG A 68 -8.98 -0.22 -14.57
C ARG A 68 -8.63 1.26 -14.61
N SER A 69 -9.54 2.12 -14.17
CA SER A 69 -9.33 3.56 -14.01
C SER A 69 -8.22 3.83 -13.01
N PHE A 70 -8.24 3.20 -11.83
CA PHE A 70 -7.13 3.25 -10.87
C PHE A 70 -5.78 2.90 -11.49
N LEU A 71 -5.67 1.75 -12.17
CA LEU A 71 -4.42 1.34 -12.78
C LEU A 71 -3.98 2.27 -13.92
N THR A 72 -4.95 2.84 -14.64
CA THR A 72 -4.68 3.84 -15.67
C THR A 72 -4.09 5.10 -15.04
N GLY A 73 -4.73 5.67 -14.01
CA GLY A 73 -4.24 6.86 -13.29
C GLY A 73 -2.88 6.61 -12.66
N PHE A 74 -2.74 5.50 -11.92
CA PHE A 74 -1.50 5.10 -11.27
C PHE A 74 -0.33 4.95 -12.27
N SER A 75 -0.59 4.40 -13.47
CA SER A 75 0.45 4.24 -14.49
C SER A 75 0.91 5.55 -15.15
N HIS A 76 0.14 6.64 -15.03
CA HIS A 76 0.43 7.95 -15.62
C HIS A 76 0.82 9.01 -14.59
N ASP A 77 0.86 8.66 -13.30
CA ASP A 77 1.13 9.62 -12.24
C ASP A 77 2.55 10.20 -12.36
N ALA A 78 2.63 11.53 -12.32
CA ALA A 78 3.85 12.29 -12.57
C ALA A 78 4.91 12.14 -11.47
N MET A 79 4.56 11.57 -10.31
CA MET A 79 5.50 11.26 -9.24
C MET A 79 6.41 10.08 -9.59
N PHE A 80 6.00 9.23 -10.54
CA PHE A 80 6.81 8.13 -11.03
C PHE A 80 7.73 8.54 -12.19
N PRO A 81 8.86 7.84 -12.40
CA PRO A 81 9.72 8.06 -13.56
C PRO A 81 8.96 7.85 -14.88
N ILE A 82 9.38 8.55 -15.95
CA ILE A 82 8.74 8.54 -17.28
C ILE A 82 8.47 7.12 -17.83
N ASN A 83 9.33 6.16 -17.52
CA ASN A 83 9.21 4.80 -18.02
C ASN A 83 8.29 3.90 -17.17
N PHE A 84 7.80 4.39 -16.04
CA PHE A 84 6.89 3.65 -15.18
C PHE A 84 5.54 3.40 -15.85
N GLY A 85 4.88 2.32 -15.44
CA GLY A 85 3.53 1.98 -15.88
C GLY A 85 3.45 1.35 -17.27
N LEU A 86 4.58 1.08 -17.94
CA LEU A 86 4.55 0.50 -19.29
C LEU A 86 3.94 -0.90 -19.29
N SER A 87 4.31 -1.74 -18.32
CA SER A 87 3.72 -3.08 -18.19
C SER A 87 2.23 -2.99 -17.88
N ILE A 88 1.82 -2.10 -16.96
CA ILE A 88 0.41 -1.89 -16.62
C ILE A 88 -0.38 -1.48 -17.87
N ARG A 89 0.07 -0.45 -18.60
CA ARG A 89 -0.62 0.04 -19.82
C ARG A 89 -0.77 -1.05 -20.87
N ASN A 90 0.27 -1.85 -21.09
CA ASN A 90 0.21 -2.97 -22.04
C ASN A 90 -0.79 -4.03 -21.57
N ALA A 91 -0.77 -4.40 -20.29
CA ALA A 91 -1.67 -5.41 -19.74
C ALA A 91 -3.14 -4.96 -19.78
N LEU A 92 -3.41 -3.67 -19.55
CA LEU A 92 -4.75 -3.07 -19.69
C LEU A 92 -5.27 -3.10 -21.13
N GLN A 93 -4.40 -3.18 -22.14
CA GLN A 93 -4.79 -3.29 -23.54
C GLN A 93 -4.94 -4.75 -24.00
N SER A 94 -4.13 -5.65 -23.46
CA SER A 94 -4.03 -7.03 -23.94
C SER A 94 -4.80 -8.06 -23.10
N SER A 95 -5.30 -7.68 -21.93
CA SER A 95 -5.93 -8.59 -20.97
C SER A 95 -7.03 -7.89 -20.16
N GLU A 96 -8.10 -8.62 -19.88
CA GLU A 96 -9.15 -8.24 -18.92
C GLU A 96 -8.96 -8.98 -17.57
N SER A 97 -7.78 -9.54 -17.33
CA SER A 97 -7.51 -10.35 -16.13
C SER A 97 -6.86 -9.52 -15.03
N PRO A 98 -7.51 -9.39 -13.85
CA PRO A 98 -6.91 -8.73 -12.68
C PRO A 98 -5.58 -9.35 -12.24
N ARG A 99 -5.40 -10.66 -12.46
CA ARG A 99 -4.12 -11.35 -12.20
C ARG A 99 -3.01 -10.84 -13.11
N GLU A 100 -3.27 -10.70 -14.41
CA GLU A 100 -2.27 -10.18 -15.35
C GLU A 100 -1.94 -8.71 -15.05
N TRP A 101 -2.93 -7.92 -14.64
CA TRP A 101 -2.72 -6.54 -14.19
C TRP A 101 -1.86 -6.47 -12.92
N ALA A 102 -2.11 -7.37 -11.95
CA ALA A 102 -1.30 -7.46 -10.74
C ALA A 102 0.16 -7.83 -11.06
N ARG A 103 0.37 -8.77 -11.99
CA ARG A 103 1.71 -9.14 -12.48
C ARG A 103 2.40 -7.94 -13.14
N ALA A 104 1.69 -7.21 -13.97
CA ALA A 104 2.19 -6.04 -14.67
C ALA A 104 2.60 -4.91 -13.70
N MET A 105 1.75 -4.61 -12.70
CA MET A 105 2.10 -3.65 -11.66
C MET A 105 3.33 -4.10 -10.86
N ALA A 106 3.43 -5.39 -10.51
CA ALA A 106 4.61 -5.91 -9.84
C ALA A 106 5.90 -5.76 -10.67
N GLN A 107 5.83 -5.91 -11.99
CA GLN A 107 6.95 -5.68 -12.90
C GLN A 107 7.38 -4.21 -12.90
N ASP A 108 6.44 -3.28 -13.07
CA ASP A 108 6.73 -1.84 -13.07
C ASP A 108 7.29 -1.40 -11.70
N LEU A 109 6.73 -1.89 -10.60
CA LEU A 109 7.25 -1.64 -9.24
C LEU A 109 8.66 -2.21 -9.05
N THR A 110 8.93 -3.41 -9.56
CA THR A 110 10.26 -4.02 -9.46
C THR A 110 11.32 -3.23 -10.23
N ALA A 111 10.94 -2.65 -11.36
CA ALA A 111 11.81 -1.85 -12.20
C ALA A 111 12.01 -0.41 -11.69
N LEU A 112 11.23 0.01 -10.68
CA LEU A 112 11.18 1.40 -10.23
C LEU A 112 12.49 1.87 -9.61
N ARG A 113 13.05 1.09 -8.67
CA ARG A 113 14.34 1.34 -8.00
C ARG A 113 14.98 0.04 -7.54
N ASP A 114 16.32 0.02 -7.54
CA ASP A 114 17.11 -1.10 -7.00
C ASP A 114 17.22 -1.09 -5.47
N GLU A 115 17.05 0.08 -4.86
CA GLU A 115 17.11 0.31 -3.41
C GLU A 115 15.77 -0.02 -2.73
N GLN A 116 15.73 0.07 -1.40
CA GLN A 116 14.49 0.00 -0.63
C GLN A 116 13.68 1.28 -0.84
N PHE A 117 12.39 1.16 -1.19
CA PHE A 117 11.49 2.29 -1.33
C PHE A 117 10.11 1.98 -0.73
N MET A 118 9.22 2.97 -0.72
CA MET A 118 7.85 2.86 -0.23
C MET A 118 6.91 3.30 -1.35
N VAL A 119 5.78 2.60 -1.49
CA VAL A 119 4.68 3.03 -2.38
C VAL A 119 3.43 3.16 -1.53
N LEU A 120 3.06 4.38 -1.19
CA LEU A 120 1.89 4.68 -0.41
C LEU A 120 0.68 4.83 -1.34
N LEU A 121 -0.33 3.97 -1.16
CA LEU A 121 -1.61 4.05 -1.88
C LEU A 121 -2.69 4.57 -0.93
N ASP A 122 -3.13 5.80 -1.18
CA ASP A 122 -4.07 6.50 -0.33
C ASP A 122 -5.47 6.54 -0.96
N ASN A 123 -6.51 6.69 -0.13
CA ASN A 123 -7.92 6.68 -0.54
C ASN A 123 -8.37 5.41 -1.29
N LEU A 124 -7.76 4.25 -1.02
CA LEU A 124 -8.19 2.96 -1.60
C LEU A 124 -9.66 2.58 -1.30
N ASP A 125 -10.34 3.27 -0.38
CA ASP A 125 -11.79 3.14 -0.19
C ASP A 125 -12.64 3.68 -1.34
N LEU A 126 -12.07 4.50 -2.23
CA LEU A 126 -12.73 4.94 -3.45
C LEU A 126 -12.90 3.79 -4.44
N LEU A 127 -12.06 2.75 -4.37
CA LEU A 127 -12.26 1.55 -5.17
C LEU A 127 -13.47 0.76 -4.66
N PRO A 128 -14.43 0.45 -5.55
CA PRO A 128 -15.59 -0.35 -5.18
C PRO A 128 -15.15 -1.76 -4.81
N LYS A 129 -15.92 -2.38 -3.91
CA LYS A 129 -15.74 -3.80 -3.61
C LYS A 129 -16.23 -4.62 -4.80
N HIS A 130 -15.30 -5.28 -5.48
CA HIS A 130 -15.57 -6.14 -6.62
C HIS A 130 -14.60 -7.32 -6.61
N ASP A 131 -15.05 -8.47 -7.11
CA ASP A 131 -14.23 -9.70 -7.15
C ASP A 131 -12.89 -9.47 -7.88
N ASP A 132 -12.88 -8.59 -8.88
CA ASP A 132 -11.68 -8.22 -9.63
C ASP A 132 -10.67 -7.45 -8.79
N VAL A 133 -11.13 -6.51 -7.96
CA VAL A 133 -10.28 -5.74 -7.04
C VAL A 133 -9.64 -6.68 -6.02
N ASP A 134 -10.43 -7.59 -5.47
CA ASP A 134 -9.97 -8.58 -4.50
C ASP A 134 -8.95 -9.55 -5.12
N ALA A 135 -9.25 -10.07 -6.32
CA ALA A 135 -8.34 -10.93 -7.06
C ALA A 135 -7.01 -10.22 -7.37
N PHE A 136 -7.07 -8.96 -7.79
CA PHE A 136 -5.88 -8.16 -8.04
C PHE A 136 -4.98 -8.03 -6.81
N PHE A 137 -5.55 -7.58 -5.68
CA PHE A 137 -4.77 -7.36 -4.46
C PHE A 137 -4.30 -8.67 -3.82
N LEU A 138 -5.00 -9.78 -4.06
CA LEU A 138 -4.55 -11.12 -3.65
C LEU A 138 -3.35 -11.61 -4.50
N GLU A 139 -3.33 -11.30 -5.79
CA GLU A 139 -2.29 -11.73 -6.72
C GLU A 139 -1.03 -10.84 -6.68
N LEU A 140 -1.18 -9.54 -6.44
CA LEU A 140 -0.06 -8.58 -6.48
C LEU A 140 1.15 -9.02 -5.62
N PRO A 141 0.99 -9.41 -4.34
CA PRO A 141 2.12 -9.87 -3.52
C PRO A 141 2.81 -11.11 -4.08
N ARG A 142 2.10 -11.96 -4.85
CA ARG A 142 2.65 -13.19 -5.45
C ARG A 142 3.56 -12.91 -6.64
N HIS A 143 3.56 -11.69 -7.16
CA HIS A 143 4.39 -11.28 -8.30
C HIS A 143 5.54 -10.35 -7.91
N LEU A 144 5.48 -9.69 -6.75
CA LEU A 144 6.60 -8.90 -6.23
C LEU A 144 7.82 -9.79 -5.95
N PRO A 145 9.08 -9.43 -6.23
CA PRO A 145 10.21 -10.33 -5.96
C PRO A 145 10.35 -10.73 -4.48
N GLU A 146 11.03 -11.84 -4.16
CA GLU A 146 11.18 -12.31 -2.77
C GLU A 146 11.81 -11.27 -1.84
N LYS A 147 12.74 -10.44 -2.32
CA LYS A 147 13.27 -9.29 -1.57
C LYS A 147 12.23 -8.22 -1.21
N PHE A 148 11.01 -8.34 -1.73
CA PHE A 148 9.83 -7.53 -1.42
C PHE A 148 8.75 -8.33 -0.65
N ARG A 149 8.88 -9.67 -0.56
CA ARG A 149 7.97 -10.56 0.19
C ARG A 149 8.64 -11.03 1.48
N SER A 150 7.97 -10.93 2.62
CA SER A 150 8.45 -11.63 3.83
C SER A 150 8.30 -13.15 3.65
N SER A 151 9.28 -13.90 4.17
CA SER A 151 9.27 -15.36 4.30
C SER A 151 8.51 -15.89 5.53
N SER A 152 7.85 -15.04 6.32
CA SER A 152 7.06 -15.47 7.48
C SER A 152 5.56 -15.56 7.14
N MET A 153 5.15 -16.59 6.42
CA MET A 153 3.76 -17.07 6.43
C MET A 153 3.74 -18.51 6.94
N GLY A 154 4.09 -18.66 8.22
CA GLY A 154 3.89 -19.89 8.99
C GLY A 154 2.63 -19.73 9.84
N ALA A 155 1.69 -20.66 9.68
CA ALA A 155 0.51 -20.75 10.52
C ALA A 155 0.91 -20.93 12.00
N SER A 156 0.16 -20.27 12.89
CA SER A 156 0.32 -20.25 14.36
C SER A 156 1.15 -19.09 14.92
N CYS A 157 0.45 -18.00 15.30
CA CYS A 157 0.75 -17.30 16.55
C CYS A 157 -0.40 -16.37 16.95
N ALA A 158 -0.93 -16.63 18.14
CA ALA A 158 -1.88 -15.80 18.85
C ALA A 158 -1.17 -14.59 19.49
N ALA A 159 -1.92 -13.49 19.58
CA ALA A 159 -1.72 -12.31 20.41
C ALA A 159 -0.53 -11.34 20.12
N THR A 160 -0.91 -10.07 19.89
CA THR A 160 -0.17 -8.79 20.08
C THR A 160 0.54 -8.20 18.83
N PRO A 161 0.48 -6.85 18.63
CA PRO A 161 0.27 -6.27 17.32
C PRO A 161 1.55 -5.71 16.68
N GLY A 162 1.49 -5.62 15.37
CA GLY A 162 2.11 -4.53 14.65
C GLY A 162 2.31 -4.95 13.21
N MET A 163 2.22 -3.96 12.38
CA MET A 163 1.46 -4.08 11.16
C MET A 163 2.41 -3.98 9.99
N ILE A 164 2.66 -5.11 9.35
CA ILE A 164 2.72 -5.14 7.89
C ILE A 164 1.73 -6.19 7.44
N LEU A 165 0.59 -5.65 7.05
CA LEU A 165 -0.52 -6.16 6.28
C LEU A 165 -1.75 -5.44 6.83
N LEU A 166 -2.01 -4.22 6.35
CA LEU A 166 -3.39 -3.69 6.30
C LEU A 166 -4.17 -4.47 5.23
N TRP A 167 -4.16 -5.79 5.35
CA TRP A 167 -4.89 -6.72 4.49
C TRP A 167 -5.69 -7.70 5.34
N LEU A 168 -5.14 -8.15 6.48
CA LEU A 168 -5.86 -9.01 7.42
C LEU A 168 -6.98 -8.29 8.18
N GLY A 169 -6.88 -6.97 8.42
CA GLY A 169 -7.97 -6.22 9.05
C GLY A 169 -9.22 -6.13 8.17
N TRP A 170 -9.04 -6.09 6.84
CA TRP A 170 -10.13 -6.12 5.89
C TRP A 170 -10.68 -7.56 5.78
N LEU A 171 -9.84 -8.59 5.62
CA LEU A 171 -10.28 -9.99 5.53
C LEU A 171 -10.93 -10.55 6.81
N LEU A 172 -10.41 -10.21 8.00
CA LEU A 172 -10.96 -10.67 9.29
C LEU A 172 -12.23 -9.93 9.71
N ARG A 173 -12.39 -8.63 9.37
CA ARG A 173 -13.70 -7.96 9.51
C ARG A 173 -14.68 -8.38 8.43
N TRP A 174 -14.21 -8.72 7.24
CA TRP A 174 -15.02 -9.24 6.13
C TRP A 174 -15.60 -10.63 6.46
N ALA A 175 -14.84 -11.51 7.12
CA ALA A 175 -15.33 -12.82 7.60
C ALA A 175 -16.22 -12.77 8.85
N THR A 176 -16.29 -11.63 9.57
CA THR A 176 -17.04 -11.51 10.84
C THR A 176 -18.22 -10.54 10.77
N MET A 177 -18.40 -9.81 9.68
CA MET A 177 -19.51 -8.85 9.48
C MET A 177 -20.65 -9.36 8.59
N ASN A 178 -20.72 -10.67 8.28
CA ASN A 178 -21.97 -11.30 7.84
C ASN A 178 -21.96 -12.82 8.12
N PRO A 179 -22.92 -13.39 8.87
CA PRO A 179 -23.27 -14.81 8.79
C PRO A 179 -23.96 -15.15 7.45
#